data_AF-A0A2E8XG92-F1
#
_entry.id   AF-A0A2E8XG92-F1
#
_cell.length_a   1.000
_cell.length_b   1.000
_cell.length_c   1.000
_cell.angle_alpha   90.00
_cell.angle_beta   90.00
_cell.angle_gamma   90.00
#
_symmetry.space_group_name_H-M   'P 1'
#
loop_
_entity.id
_entity.type
_entity.pdbx_description
1 polymer ?
#
loop_
_entity_poly.entity_id
_entity_poly.type
_entity_poly.pdbx_seq_one_letter_code
_entity_poly.pdbx_strand_id
1 'polypeptide(L)'
;DEHLKEIYGDEVLILPYIMPGFILARQVAEATQNLDWSTLKGIVLLHHGIFTFHDDAKISYDNMIKLVSKAEDFISSNMDSITIAECESNLDGDDCLQIVKLRRAAGELFGNPILVRLDTTKEATGFASLNNVAELATRGPLTPDHTIHAKAFAAVFDADPTAELAEFENAYQKYFEEHATDAHQCLDTMPRYGVWKNKGMFYLAENRKRLEIVGDITQHTVRAIQQGEALGGWQALPRSDLFDVEYWELEQAKLKSGAVRAEFEGKVAVVTGAASGIGEACVNELVSLGAMIIAIDIDGQLISKFDNPSVLPVHCDVTNAEEIEAALKVGIQHFGGIDILVSNAGNFPASQNIEAMDDSNWESCLELNLSSHMRIMRASLPFLKEGFDPAVVIVASKNVPAPGPGAAAYSSAKAGLTQMARVAALELGADGIRVNALHPNAVYDTAIWTDEVLAARAENYAISVEDYKTSNVLKTEVSSKDVARAVALFAGNSLDKTTGSQLPVDGGNERVI
;
A
#
# COMPACT_ATOMS: atom_id res chain seq x y z
N ASP A 1 12.80 37.56 4.72
CA ASP A 1 13.08 38.83 3.99
C ASP A 1 14.56 39.14 3.78
N GLU A 2 15.40 39.07 4.81
CA GLU A 2 16.84 39.39 4.66
C GLU A 2 17.56 38.47 3.66
N HIS A 3 17.41 37.15 3.79
CA HIS A 3 17.98 36.19 2.84
C HIS A 3 17.45 36.38 1.41
N LEU A 4 16.16 36.68 1.22
CA LEU A 4 15.59 36.91 -0.11
C LEU A 4 16.22 38.15 -0.77
N LYS A 5 16.46 39.22 -0.01
CA LYS A 5 17.17 40.41 -0.49
C LYS A 5 18.64 40.12 -0.80
N GLU A 6 19.29 39.27 -0.02
CA GLU A 6 20.67 38.84 -0.26
C GLU A 6 20.78 38.02 -1.57
N ILE A 7 19.88 37.08 -1.79
CA ILE A 7 19.87 36.20 -2.97
C ILE A 7 19.54 36.99 -4.24
N TYR A 8 18.48 37.82 -4.17
CA TYR A 8 17.90 38.40 -5.37
C TYR A 8 18.28 39.86 -5.62
N GLY A 9 18.75 40.57 -4.60
CA GLY A 9 19.04 42.01 -4.68
C GLY A 9 17.83 42.79 -5.17
N ASP A 10 18.08 43.73 -6.08
CA ASP A 10 17.04 44.58 -6.68
C ASP A 10 16.40 43.98 -7.95
N GLU A 11 16.83 42.78 -8.38
CA GLU A 11 16.30 42.12 -9.59
C GLU A 11 14.93 41.46 -9.37
N VAL A 12 14.47 41.32 -8.11
CA VAL A 12 13.21 40.67 -7.76
C VAL A 12 12.45 41.49 -6.74
N LEU A 13 11.19 41.79 -7.03
CA LEU A 13 10.30 42.48 -6.10
C LEU A 13 9.77 41.49 -5.06
N ILE A 14 9.98 41.76 -3.77
CA ILE A 14 9.50 40.90 -2.67
C ILE A 14 8.29 41.59 -2.01
N LEU A 15 7.14 40.93 -2.01
CA LEU A 15 5.91 41.45 -1.41
C LEU A 15 5.44 40.57 -0.24
N PRO A 16 4.90 41.18 0.83
CA PRO A 16 4.42 40.44 1.98
C PRO A 16 3.17 39.63 1.61
N TYR A 17 2.94 38.56 2.37
CA TYR A 17 1.82 37.66 2.14
C TYR A 17 0.47 38.37 2.23
N ILE A 18 -0.38 38.09 1.23
CA ILE A 18 -1.80 38.40 1.20
C ILE A 18 -2.51 37.17 0.65
N MET A 19 -3.69 36.85 1.19
CA MET A 19 -4.56 35.78 0.68
C MET A 19 -4.75 35.89 -0.84
N PRO A 20 -4.68 34.77 -1.59
CA PRO A 20 -4.73 34.81 -3.05
C PRO A 20 -6.07 35.39 -3.57
N GLY A 21 -6.04 35.99 -4.76
CA GLY A 21 -7.22 36.56 -5.40
C GLY A 21 -7.07 38.05 -5.71
N PHE A 22 -8.20 38.79 -5.74
CA PHE A 22 -8.22 40.19 -6.18
C PHE A 22 -7.36 41.11 -5.30
N ILE A 23 -7.29 40.86 -4.00
CA ILE A 23 -6.52 41.70 -3.06
C ILE A 23 -5.02 41.56 -3.33
N LEU A 24 -4.54 40.33 -3.57
CA LEU A 24 -3.16 40.08 -3.98
C LEU A 24 -2.82 40.77 -5.32
N ALA A 25 -3.71 40.64 -6.31
CA ALA A 25 -3.52 41.31 -7.60
C ALA A 25 -3.46 42.84 -7.46
N ARG A 26 -4.29 43.43 -6.59
CA ARG A 26 -4.27 44.86 -6.29
C ARG A 26 -2.95 45.27 -5.63
N GLN A 27 -2.44 44.50 -4.67
CA GLN A 27 -1.15 44.78 -4.02
C GLN A 27 0.00 44.78 -5.03
N VAL A 28 0.03 43.80 -5.95
CA VAL A 28 1.04 43.77 -7.03
C VAL A 28 0.93 45.00 -7.91
N ALA A 29 -0.29 45.38 -8.32
CA ALA A 29 -0.50 46.57 -9.15
C ALA A 29 -0.08 47.87 -8.45
N GLU A 30 -0.40 48.01 -7.16
CA GLU A 30 0.00 49.17 -6.34
C GLU A 30 1.52 49.24 -6.17
N ALA A 31 2.17 48.11 -5.88
CA ALA A 31 3.61 48.04 -5.68
C ALA A 31 4.42 48.29 -6.97
N THR A 32 3.84 48.02 -8.13
CA THR A 32 4.52 48.10 -9.43
C THR A 32 4.17 49.36 -10.24
N GLN A 33 3.25 50.20 -9.76
CA GLN A 33 2.72 51.35 -10.52
C GLN A 33 3.78 52.33 -11.01
N ASN A 34 4.89 52.48 -10.27
CA ASN A 34 5.97 53.41 -10.59
C ASN A 34 7.32 52.69 -10.76
N LEU A 35 7.32 51.37 -10.95
CA LEU A 35 8.54 50.59 -11.16
C LEU A 35 8.82 50.42 -12.65
N ASP A 36 10.10 50.43 -13.00
CA ASP A 36 10.57 50.04 -14.34
C ASP A 36 10.60 48.51 -14.42
N TRP A 37 9.63 47.91 -15.12
CA TRP A 37 9.54 46.46 -15.28
C TRP A 37 10.75 45.84 -15.96
N SER A 38 11.54 46.62 -16.73
CA SER A 38 12.75 46.12 -17.38
C SER A 38 13.90 45.82 -16.42
N THR A 39 13.85 46.34 -15.19
CA THR A 39 14.85 46.07 -14.14
C THR A 39 14.52 44.83 -13.32
N LEU A 40 13.26 44.38 -13.35
CA LEU A 40 12.78 43.22 -12.61
C LEU A 40 12.77 41.96 -13.48
N LYS A 41 13.19 40.84 -12.90
CA LYS A 41 13.16 39.51 -13.52
C LYS A 41 12.12 38.58 -12.90
N GLY A 42 11.62 38.96 -11.72
CA GLY A 42 10.57 38.23 -11.05
C GLY A 42 9.97 39.00 -9.88
N ILE A 43 8.94 38.40 -9.30
CA ILE A 43 8.31 38.81 -8.05
C ILE A 43 8.29 37.60 -7.12
N VAL A 44 8.69 37.77 -5.87
CA VAL A 44 8.42 36.82 -4.80
C VAL A 44 7.23 37.32 -4.01
N LEU A 45 6.16 36.54 -4.02
CA LEU A 45 5.00 36.74 -3.18
C LEU A 45 5.16 35.78 -2.00
N LEU A 46 5.42 36.29 -0.79
CA LEU A 46 5.65 35.43 0.37
C LEU A 46 4.48 34.44 0.54
N HIS A 47 4.80 33.16 0.79
CA HIS A 47 3.88 32.01 0.86
C HIS A 47 3.13 31.63 -0.43
N HIS A 48 3.34 32.32 -1.56
CA HIS A 48 2.83 31.92 -2.88
C HIS A 48 3.94 31.44 -3.82
N GLY A 49 5.17 31.91 -3.59
CA GLY A 49 6.35 31.49 -4.33
C GLY A 49 6.91 32.59 -5.25
N ILE A 50 7.75 32.16 -6.18
CA ILE A 50 8.43 33.02 -7.14
C ILE A 50 7.71 32.99 -8.48
N PHE A 51 7.55 34.16 -9.08
CA PHE A 51 6.92 34.36 -10.38
C PHE A 51 7.91 35.09 -11.28
N THR A 52 8.15 34.59 -12.47
CA THR A 52 8.94 35.28 -13.50
C THR A 52 8.05 35.70 -14.65
N PHE A 53 8.49 36.76 -15.35
CA PHE A 53 7.75 37.35 -16.45
C PHE A 53 8.71 37.93 -17.47
N HIS A 54 8.27 37.95 -18.72
CA HIS A 54 8.86 38.66 -19.84
C HIS A 54 7.85 38.63 -21.00
N ASP A 55 7.96 39.56 -21.96
CA ASP A 55 7.16 39.52 -23.21
C ASP A 55 7.51 38.30 -24.11
N ASP A 56 8.58 37.58 -23.77
CA ASP A 56 9.05 36.38 -24.46
C ASP A 56 9.04 35.22 -23.47
N ALA A 57 8.32 34.15 -23.82
CA ALA A 57 8.13 33.00 -22.95
C ALA A 57 9.43 32.28 -22.60
N LYS A 58 10.40 32.22 -23.54
CA LYS A 58 11.69 31.57 -23.30
C LYS A 58 12.50 32.37 -22.28
N ILE A 59 12.53 33.69 -22.41
CA ILE A 59 13.25 34.56 -21.46
C ILE A 59 12.63 34.46 -20.07
N SER A 60 11.28 34.44 -19.96
CA SER A 60 10.59 34.25 -18.68
C SER A 60 10.97 32.92 -18.01
N TYR A 61 11.03 31.84 -18.80
CA TYR A 61 11.44 30.52 -18.31
C TYR A 61 12.93 30.47 -17.91
N ASP A 62 13.82 31.05 -18.72
CA ASP A 62 15.25 31.15 -18.40
C ASP A 62 15.47 31.97 -17.11
N ASN A 63 14.67 33.03 -16.90
CA ASN A 63 14.67 33.80 -15.65
C ASN A 63 14.26 32.92 -14.46
N MET A 64 13.25 32.05 -14.61
CA MET A 64 12.86 31.12 -13.54
C MET A 64 14.02 30.22 -13.15
N ILE A 65 14.65 29.56 -14.13
CA ILE A 65 15.83 28.73 -13.89
C ILE A 65 16.91 29.52 -13.16
N LYS A 66 17.25 30.72 -13.67
CA LYS A 66 18.31 31.54 -13.08
C LYS A 66 18.01 31.93 -11.63
N LEU A 67 16.79 32.36 -11.33
CA LEU A 67 16.42 32.81 -9.98
C LEU A 67 16.31 31.63 -9.00
N VAL A 68 15.80 30.48 -9.45
CA VAL A 68 15.81 29.25 -8.64
C VAL A 68 17.25 28.81 -8.36
N SER A 69 18.12 28.79 -9.38
CA SER A 69 19.53 28.42 -9.19
C SER A 69 20.27 29.36 -8.24
N LYS A 70 19.97 30.67 -8.23
CA LYS A 70 20.52 31.57 -7.20
C LYS A 70 20.14 31.15 -5.78
N ALA A 71 18.90 30.69 -5.56
CA ALA A 71 18.48 30.18 -4.26
C ALA A 71 19.14 28.84 -3.93
N GLU A 72 19.27 27.94 -4.90
CA GLU A 72 19.99 26.67 -4.75
C GLU A 72 21.47 26.90 -4.38
N ASP A 73 22.14 27.84 -5.06
CA ASP A 73 23.53 28.22 -4.80
C ASP A 73 23.69 28.83 -3.41
N PHE A 74 22.72 29.66 -2.98
CA PHE A 74 22.70 30.21 -1.63
C PHE A 74 22.55 29.12 -0.56
N ILE A 75 21.59 28.20 -0.73
CA ILE A 75 21.41 27.06 0.18
C ILE A 75 22.69 26.21 0.19
N SER A 76 23.28 25.94 -0.98
CA SER A 76 24.49 25.14 -1.12
C SER A 76 25.69 25.77 -0.44
N SER A 77 25.85 27.08 -0.56
CA SER A 77 26.94 27.85 0.07
C SER A 77 26.82 27.92 1.59
N ASN A 78 25.63 27.63 2.14
CA ASN A 78 25.37 27.57 3.57
C ASN A 78 25.26 26.13 4.09
N MET A 79 25.60 25.10 3.30
CA MET A 79 25.43 23.68 3.70
C MET A 79 26.19 23.30 4.97
N ASP A 80 27.33 23.92 5.28
CA ASP A 80 28.04 23.67 6.54
C ASP A 80 27.18 24.01 7.78
N SER A 81 26.12 24.81 7.60
CA SER A 81 25.12 25.14 8.63
C SER A 81 23.81 24.35 8.51
N ILE A 82 23.61 23.59 7.42
CA ILE A 82 22.37 22.86 7.12
C ILE A 82 22.64 21.36 7.22
N THR A 83 22.30 20.77 8.37
CA THR A 83 22.34 19.32 8.56
C THR A 83 20.94 18.75 8.41
N ILE A 84 20.71 17.95 7.38
CA ILE A 84 19.52 17.09 7.29
C ILE A 84 19.72 15.92 8.25
N ALA A 85 18.76 15.71 9.15
CA ALA A 85 18.85 14.63 10.12
C ALA A 85 18.75 13.27 9.42
N GLU A 86 19.68 12.39 9.74
CA GLU A 86 19.71 11.00 9.27
C GLU A 86 19.94 10.05 10.45
N CYS A 87 19.18 8.95 10.50
CA CYS A 87 19.34 7.91 11.52
C CYS A 87 18.97 6.54 10.95
N GLU A 88 19.59 5.47 11.43
CA GLU A 88 19.17 4.10 11.09
C GLU A 88 17.90 3.74 11.86
N SER A 89 16.93 3.12 11.19
CA SER A 89 15.72 2.65 11.86
C SER A 89 16.01 1.43 12.74
N ASN A 90 15.37 1.37 13.92
CA ASN A 90 15.39 0.19 14.77
C ASN A 90 13.96 -0.28 15.03
N LEU A 91 13.42 -1.09 14.11
CA LEU A 91 12.09 -1.67 14.24
C LEU A 91 12.16 -3.08 14.81
N ASP A 92 11.37 -3.35 15.84
CA ASP A 92 11.22 -4.69 16.42
C ASP A 92 10.01 -5.44 15.83
N GLY A 93 9.57 -6.51 16.51
CA GLY A 93 8.42 -7.33 16.10
C GLY A 93 7.07 -6.75 16.56
N ASP A 94 7.05 -6.07 17.71
CA ASP A 94 5.84 -5.45 18.27
C ASP A 94 5.40 -4.26 17.40
N ASP A 95 6.36 -3.60 16.75
CA ASP A 95 6.11 -2.50 15.81
C ASP A 95 5.16 -2.88 14.68
N CYS A 96 5.29 -4.08 14.12
CA CYS A 96 4.40 -4.53 13.05
C CYS A 96 2.95 -4.55 13.51
N LEU A 97 2.69 -5.01 14.73
CA LEU A 97 1.34 -5.05 15.29
C LEU A 97 0.81 -3.63 15.55
N GLN A 98 1.65 -2.69 15.99
CA GLN A 98 1.25 -1.29 16.16
C GLN A 98 0.85 -0.64 14.82
N ILE A 99 1.56 -0.93 13.73
CA ILE A 99 1.22 -0.45 12.39
C ILE A 99 -0.18 -0.93 11.97
N VAL A 100 -0.47 -2.23 12.15
CA VAL A 100 -1.78 -2.77 11.74
C VAL A 100 -2.92 -2.22 12.60
N LYS A 101 -2.71 -2.06 13.90
CA LYS A 101 -3.70 -1.43 14.80
C LYS A 101 -3.95 0.04 14.46
N LEU A 102 -2.89 0.79 14.17
CA LEU A 102 -3.01 2.18 13.68
C LEU A 102 -3.81 2.22 12.38
N ARG A 103 -3.50 1.33 11.42
CA ARG A 103 -4.24 1.21 10.16
C ARG A 103 -5.73 0.94 10.40
N ARG A 104 -6.04 0.00 11.31
CA ARG A 104 -7.42 -0.34 11.65
C ARG A 104 -8.17 0.87 12.21
N ALA A 105 -7.62 1.54 13.22
CA ALA A 105 -8.23 2.69 13.85
C ALA A 105 -8.37 3.89 12.89
N ALA A 106 -7.35 4.17 12.08
CA ALA A 106 -7.40 5.22 11.07
C ALA A 106 -8.45 4.95 9.97
N GLY A 107 -8.62 3.69 9.57
CA GLY A 107 -9.68 3.30 8.64
C GLY A 107 -11.08 3.43 9.24
N GLU A 108 -11.25 3.31 10.56
CA GLU A 108 -12.52 3.57 11.24
C GLU A 108 -12.86 5.07 11.23
N LEU A 109 -11.87 5.95 11.44
CA LEU A 109 -12.04 7.41 11.27
C LEU A 109 -12.40 7.79 9.83
N PHE A 110 -11.80 7.11 8.86
CA PHE A 110 -12.07 7.34 7.44
C PHE A 110 -13.39 6.70 6.95
N GLY A 111 -13.87 5.66 7.66
CA GLY A 111 -15.08 4.89 7.33
C GLY A 111 -14.90 3.80 6.26
N ASN A 112 -13.67 3.52 5.82
CA ASN A 112 -13.35 2.51 4.81
C ASN A 112 -11.95 1.92 5.04
N PRO A 113 -11.59 0.78 4.42
CA PRO A 113 -10.22 0.28 4.42
C PRO A 113 -9.23 1.33 3.87
N ILE A 114 -8.05 1.40 4.46
CA ILE A 114 -7.00 2.34 4.05
C ILE A 114 -5.66 1.62 3.93
N LEU A 115 -4.68 2.29 3.34
CA LEU A 115 -3.28 1.86 3.36
C LEU A 115 -2.50 2.70 4.37
N VAL A 116 -1.52 2.07 5.00
CA VAL A 116 -0.52 2.74 5.83
C VAL A 116 0.86 2.32 5.36
N ARG A 117 1.76 3.27 5.14
CA ARG A 117 3.17 3.00 4.84
C ARG A 117 4.02 3.61 5.94
N LEU A 118 4.94 2.83 6.47
CA LEU A 118 6.00 3.31 7.36
C LEU A 118 7.28 3.52 6.55
N ASP A 119 7.71 4.77 6.48
CA ASP A 119 8.97 5.17 5.87
C ASP A 119 10.07 5.20 6.92
N THR A 120 10.98 4.24 6.78
CA THR A 120 12.16 4.06 7.63
C THR A 120 13.45 4.41 6.90
N THR A 121 13.38 5.21 5.84
CA THR A 121 14.59 5.78 5.23
C THR A 121 15.39 6.57 6.27
N LYS A 122 16.68 6.75 6.00
CA LYS A 122 17.57 7.45 6.93
C LYS A 122 17.08 8.86 7.24
N GLU A 123 16.65 9.58 6.21
CA GLU A 123 16.09 10.94 6.34
C GLU A 123 14.79 10.94 7.15
N ALA A 124 13.86 10.02 6.88
CA ALA A 124 12.59 9.94 7.60
C ALA A 124 12.81 9.61 9.09
N THR A 125 13.67 8.63 9.38
CA THR A 125 14.02 8.25 10.76
C THR A 125 14.79 9.36 11.46
N GLY A 126 15.72 10.02 10.75
CA GLY A 126 16.48 11.14 11.27
C GLY A 126 15.58 12.30 11.66
N PHE A 127 14.65 12.71 10.78
CA PHE A 127 13.66 13.73 11.10
C PHE A 127 12.80 13.32 12.29
N ALA A 128 12.29 12.09 12.32
CA ALA A 128 11.50 11.54 13.43
C ALA A 128 12.26 11.48 14.76
N SER A 129 13.59 11.62 14.75
CA SER A 129 14.46 11.59 15.93
C SER A 129 14.84 12.99 16.43
N LEU A 130 14.38 14.07 15.79
CA LEU A 130 14.64 15.43 16.25
C LEU A 130 13.89 15.70 17.57
N ASN A 131 14.58 16.35 18.53
CA ASN A 131 14.00 16.67 19.85
C ASN A 131 12.74 17.55 19.77
N ASN A 132 12.64 18.41 18.75
CA ASN A 132 11.50 19.29 18.50
C ASN A 132 10.60 18.81 17.35
N VAL A 133 10.69 17.52 16.95
CA VAL A 133 9.96 17.03 15.77
C VAL A 133 8.44 17.22 15.87
N ALA A 134 7.87 17.07 17.07
CA ALA A 134 6.44 17.28 17.29
C ALA A 134 6.00 18.72 16.95
N GLU A 135 6.84 19.70 17.29
CA GLU A 135 6.60 21.09 16.93
C GLU A 135 6.72 21.28 15.41
N LEU A 136 7.80 20.80 14.79
CA LEU A 136 8.05 20.94 13.36
C LEU A 136 6.94 20.31 12.51
N ALA A 137 6.54 19.08 12.85
CA ALA A 137 5.55 18.33 12.09
C ALA A 137 4.13 18.89 12.23
N THR A 138 3.83 19.51 13.38
CA THR A 138 2.50 20.09 13.61
C THR A 138 2.40 21.55 13.20
N ARG A 139 3.50 22.29 13.01
CA ARG A 139 3.49 23.74 12.75
C ARG A 139 2.72 24.11 11.46
N GLY A 140 2.76 23.28 10.42
CA GLY A 140 1.87 23.42 9.26
C GLY A 140 2.48 22.91 7.94
N PRO A 141 1.74 23.05 6.83
CA PRO A 141 2.23 22.72 5.49
C PRO A 141 3.07 23.86 4.89
N LEU A 142 3.94 23.50 3.94
CA LEU A 142 4.79 24.45 3.21
C LEU A 142 4.09 25.07 1.99
N THR A 143 3.16 24.33 1.38
CA THR A 143 2.50 24.69 0.11
C THR A 143 0.99 24.43 0.17
N PRO A 144 0.20 25.03 -0.74
CA PRO A 144 -1.21 24.70 -0.89
C PRO A 144 -1.43 23.20 -1.20
N ASP A 145 -0.62 22.62 -2.09
CA ASP A 145 -0.69 21.19 -2.41
C ASP A 145 -0.46 20.32 -1.17
N HIS A 146 0.50 20.70 -0.32
CA HIS A 146 0.69 20.02 0.97
C HIS A 146 -0.57 20.12 1.83
N THR A 147 -1.17 21.30 1.94
CA THR A 147 -2.40 21.50 2.74
C THR A 147 -3.54 20.59 2.28
N ILE A 148 -3.83 20.56 0.97
CA ILE A 148 -4.99 19.82 0.45
C ILE A 148 -4.76 18.30 0.40
N HIS A 149 -3.50 17.86 0.27
CA HIS A 149 -3.17 16.44 0.20
C HIS A 149 -2.85 15.82 1.55
N ALA A 150 -2.31 16.60 2.50
CA ALA A 150 -1.78 16.10 3.75
C ALA A 150 -2.45 16.66 5.02
N LYS A 151 -3.46 17.54 4.87
CA LYS A 151 -4.12 18.30 5.94
C LYS A 151 -3.23 19.39 6.54
N ALA A 152 -3.81 20.22 7.41
CA ALA A 152 -3.13 21.36 8.03
C ALA A 152 -1.98 21.02 9.00
N PHE A 153 -1.87 19.77 9.48
CA PHE A 153 -0.80 19.34 10.38
C PHE A 153 -0.68 17.81 10.45
N ALA A 154 0.50 17.33 10.84
CA ALA A 154 0.77 15.91 11.04
C ALA A 154 0.15 15.38 12.34
N ALA A 155 -0.03 14.05 12.41
CA ALA A 155 -0.12 13.35 13.69
C ALA A 155 1.28 13.16 14.31
N VAL A 156 1.33 13.01 15.64
CA VAL A 156 2.56 12.73 16.38
C VAL A 156 2.33 11.48 17.21
N PHE A 157 3.18 10.48 17.01
CA PHE A 157 3.11 9.19 17.67
C PHE A 157 4.41 8.87 18.40
N ASP A 158 4.32 8.11 19.48
CA ASP A 158 5.42 7.70 20.34
C ASP A 158 5.29 6.22 20.72
N ALA A 159 4.67 5.91 21.85
CA ALA A 159 4.64 4.54 22.39
C ALA A 159 3.42 3.73 21.92
N ASP A 160 2.28 4.40 21.70
CA ASP A 160 1.03 3.78 21.29
C ASP A 160 0.33 4.62 20.22
N PRO A 161 0.70 4.43 18.93
CA PRO A 161 0.14 5.18 17.82
C PRO A 161 -1.38 5.07 17.72
N THR A 162 -1.97 3.97 18.21
CA THR A 162 -3.41 3.75 18.15
C THR A 162 -4.15 4.63 19.15
N ALA A 163 -3.65 4.70 20.39
CA ALA A 163 -4.23 5.58 21.41
C ALA A 163 -4.00 7.07 21.06
N GLU A 164 -2.82 7.39 20.55
CA GLU A 164 -2.41 8.76 20.20
C GLU A 164 -3.12 9.29 18.93
N LEU A 165 -3.68 8.41 18.10
CA LEU A 165 -4.54 8.81 16.98
C LEU A 165 -5.75 9.63 17.45
N ALA A 166 -6.31 9.32 18.62
CA ALA A 166 -7.42 10.08 19.20
C ALA A 166 -7.02 11.52 19.56
N GLU A 167 -5.74 11.77 19.85
CA GLU A 167 -5.25 13.13 20.11
C GLU A 167 -5.28 13.96 18.81
N PHE A 168 -4.88 13.36 17.68
CA PHE A 168 -5.00 14.00 16.38
C PHE A 168 -6.46 14.30 16.02
N GLU A 169 -7.35 13.32 16.17
CA GLU A 169 -8.78 13.49 15.89
C GLU A 169 -9.36 14.66 16.68
N ASN A 170 -9.13 14.70 18.00
CA ASN A 170 -9.62 15.78 18.85
C ASN A 170 -9.03 17.15 18.47
N ALA A 171 -7.74 17.20 18.13
CA ALA A 171 -7.09 18.43 17.70
C ALA A 171 -7.65 18.93 16.36
N TYR A 172 -7.93 18.02 15.41
CA TYR A 172 -8.49 18.36 14.11
C TYR A 172 -9.96 18.80 14.23
N GLN A 173 -10.75 18.14 15.07
CA GLN A 173 -12.13 18.53 15.37
C GLN A 173 -12.18 19.94 15.99
N LYS A 174 -11.28 20.23 16.94
CA LYS A 174 -11.17 21.58 17.53
C LYS A 174 -10.75 22.63 16.50
N TYR A 175 -9.79 22.30 15.64
CA TYR A 175 -9.37 23.17 14.53
C TYR A 175 -10.54 23.49 13.59
N PHE A 176 -11.39 22.51 13.29
CA PHE A 176 -12.62 22.74 12.54
C PHE A 176 -13.58 23.66 13.30
N GLU A 177 -13.86 23.39 14.57
CA GLU A 177 -14.80 24.19 15.38
C GLU A 177 -14.36 25.66 15.56
N GLU A 178 -13.05 25.91 15.64
CA GLU A 178 -12.50 27.26 15.82
C GLU A 178 -12.61 28.14 14.56
N HIS A 179 -12.58 27.54 13.37
CA HIS A 179 -12.48 28.27 12.10
C HIS A 179 -13.67 28.07 11.15
N ALA A 180 -14.48 27.04 11.36
CA ALA A 180 -15.64 26.78 10.53
C ALA A 180 -16.72 27.84 10.67
N THR A 181 -17.59 27.87 9.65
CA THR A 181 -18.83 28.65 9.63
C THR A 181 -19.96 27.68 9.31
N ASP A 182 -21.21 28.14 9.39
CA ASP A 182 -22.39 27.31 9.06
C ASP A 182 -22.39 26.75 7.62
N ALA A 183 -21.53 27.27 6.74
CA ALA A 183 -21.38 26.80 5.37
C ALA A 183 -20.42 25.59 5.22
N HIS A 184 -19.61 25.29 6.24
CA HIS A 184 -18.59 24.23 6.16
C HIS A 184 -19.10 22.89 6.70
N GLN A 185 -18.69 21.79 6.05
CA GLN A 185 -18.84 20.43 6.56
C GLN A 185 -17.45 19.90 6.93
N CYS A 186 -17.31 19.33 8.12
CA CYS A 186 -16.05 18.75 8.58
C CYS A 186 -15.59 17.64 7.62
N LEU A 187 -14.33 17.70 7.19
CA LEU A 187 -13.68 16.63 6.44
C LEU A 187 -13.41 15.43 7.36
N ASP A 188 -13.04 14.28 6.79
CA ASP A 188 -12.65 13.12 7.61
C ASP A 188 -11.50 13.48 8.56
N THR A 189 -11.49 12.89 9.75
CA THR A 189 -10.52 13.21 10.81
C THR A 189 -9.28 12.30 10.78
N MET A 190 -9.10 11.49 9.72
CA MET A 190 -7.92 10.64 9.58
C MET A 190 -6.69 11.48 9.20
N PRO A 191 -5.56 11.39 9.92
CA PRO A 191 -4.33 12.05 9.50
C PRO A 191 -3.86 11.48 8.16
N ARG A 192 -3.22 12.30 7.34
CA ARG A 192 -2.62 11.82 6.08
C ARG A 192 -1.16 11.42 6.26
N TYR A 193 -0.47 12.07 7.19
CA TYR A 193 0.88 11.68 7.59
C TYR A 193 1.06 11.89 9.09
N GLY A 194 2.07 11.23 9.65
CA GLY A 194 2.44 11.40 11.05
C GLY A 194 3.90 11.03 11.30
N VAL A 195 4.45 11.58 12.38
CA VAL A 195 5.80 11.23 12.84
C VAL A 195 5.67 10.15 13.90
N TRP A 196 6.39 9.05 13.74
CA TRP A 196 6.57 8.08 14.80
C TRP A 196 7.96 8.26 15.42
N LYS A 197 7.99 8.87 16.61
CA LYS A 197 9.25 9.32 17.23
C LYS A 197 10.29 8.21 17.27
N ASN A 198 11.49 8.54 16.80
CA ASN A 198 12.65 7.65 16.70
C ASN A 198 12.48 6.42 15.78
N LYS A 199 11.36 6.29 15.05
CA LYS A 199 11.05 5.11 14.22
C LYS A 199 10.87 5.43 12.74
N GLY A 200 10.31 6.60 12.42
CA GLY A 200 10.14 7.03 11.03
C GLY A 200 8.87 7.85 10.81
N MET A 201 8.39 7.83 9.58
CA MET A 201 7.21 8.60 9.14
C MET A 201 6.09 7.67 8.67
N PHE A 202 4.89 7.90 9.16
CA PHE A 202 3.68 7.27 8.64
C PHE A 202 3.06 8.07 7.51
N TYR A 203 2.62 7.38 6.48
CA TYR A 203 1.74 7.89 5.44
C TYR A 203 0.46 7.06 5.41
N LEU A 204 -0.69 7.71 5.34
CA LEU A 204 -2.01 7.10 5.39
C LEU A 204 -2.88 7.64 4.26
N ALA A 205 -3.55 6.74 3.53
CA ALA A 205 -4.44 7.14 2.45
C ALA A 205 -5.44 6.05 2.05
N GLU A 206 -6.53 6.45 1.39
CA GLU A 206 -7.58 5.52 0.94
C GLU A 206 -7.16 4.53 -0.15
N ASN A 207 -6.09 4.83 -0.89
CA ASN A 207 -5.57 4.03 -2.01
C ASN A 207 -4.10 4.35 -2.30
N ARG A 208 -3.46 3.52 -3.14
CA ARG A 208 -2.05 3.60 -3.52
C ARG A 208 -1.64 4.97 -4.07
N LYS A 209 -2.41 5.50 -5.03
CA LYS A 209 -2.07 6.77 -5.70
C LYS A 209 -2.02 7.92 -4.71
N ARG A 210 -2.98 7.97 -3.77
CA ARG A 210 -3.03 9.00 -2.74
C ARG A 210 -1.91 8.82 -1.72
N LEU A 211 -1.58 7.57 -1.36
CA LEU A 211 -0.47 7.25 -0.47
C LEU A 211 0.89 7.70 -1.05
N GLU A 212 1.08 7.53 -2.35
CA GLU A 212 2.27 8.02 -3.07
C GLU A 212 2.35 9.54 -3.04
N ILE A 213 1.28 10.24 -3.41
CA ILE A 213 1.23 11.71 -3.40
C ILE A 213 1.55 12.25 -1.99
N VAL A 214 0.95 11.68 -0.95
CA VAL A 214 1.22 12.10 0.43
C VAL A 214 2.68 11.89 0.80
N GLY A 215 3.24 10.70 0.51
CA GLY A 215 4.65 10.44 0.79
C GLY A 215 5.60 11.37 0.04
N ASP A 216 5.41 11.57 -1.27
CA ASP A 216 6.24 12.45 -2.09
C ASP A 216 6.21 13.90 -1.58
N ILE A 217 5.02 14.36 -1.16
CA ILE A 217 4.85 15.70 -0.61
C ILE A 217 5.56 15.84 0.74
N THR A 218 5.35 14.88 1.64
CA THR A 218 5.92 14.93 2.97
C THR A 218 7.44 14.80 2.94
N GLN A 219 8.00 13.90 2.13
CA GLN A 219 9.45 13.70 2.01
C GLN A 219 10.17 14.99 1.58
N HIS A 220 9.70 15.66 0.52
CA HIS A 220 10.32 16.92 0.12
C HIS A 220 10.10 18.02 1.15
N THR A 221 8.93 18.06 1.81
CA THR A 221 8.61 19.14 2.74
C THR A 221 9.46 19.04 4.01
N VAL A 222 9.65 17.84 4.54
CA VAL A 222 10.47 17.61 5.74
C VAL A 222 11.91 18.08 5.52
N ARG A 223 12.46 17.86 4.32
CA ARG A 223 13.77 18.40 3.93
C ARG A 223 13.78 19.92 3.90
N ALA A 224 12.80 20.53 3.24
CA ALA A 224 12.71 21.98 3.13
C ALA A 224 12.49 22.68 4.49
N ILE A 225 11.70 22.07 5.39
CA ILE A 225 11.51 22.56 6.76
C ILE A 225 12.85 22.60 7.50
N GLN A 226 13.63 21.51 7.47
CA GLN A 226 14.94 21.47 8.13
C GLN A 226 15.90 22.52 7.57
N GLN A 227 15.90 22.72 6.25
CA GLN A 227 16.69 23.80 5.62
C GLN A 227 16.25 25.18 6.10
N GLY A 228 14.94 25.43 6.17
CA GLY A 228 14.38 26.68 6.70
C GLY A 228 14.72 26.91 8.18
N GLU A 229 14.64 25.87 9.01
CA GLU A 229 15.03 25.94 10.42
C GLU A 229 16.50 26.31 10.59
N ALA A 230 17.39 25.72 9.80
CA ALA A 230 18.82 26.05 9.80
C ALA A 230 19.11 27.49 9.33
N LEU A 231 18.28 28.02 8.42
CA LEU A 231 18.41 29.37 7.84
C LEU A 231 17.61 30.45 8.58
N GLY A 232 17.40 30.29 9.88
CA GLY A 232 16.79 31.32 10.73
C GLY A 232 15.33 31.08 11.12
N GLY A 233 14.81 29.87 10.86
CA GLY A 233 13.46 29.46 11.25
C GLY A 233 12.47 29.48 10.10
N TRP A 234 11.68 28.42 9.99
CA TRP A 234 10.59 28.29 9.04
C TRP A 234 9.24 28.66 9.69
N GLN A 235 8.39 29.34 8.93
CA GLN A 235 7.07 29.78 9.39
C GLN A 235 5.97 29.29 8.45
N ALA A 236 4.94 28.67 9.02
CA ALA A 236 3.71 28.31 8.31
C ALA A 236 2.75 29.50 8.21
N LEU A 237 1.74 29.38 7.36
CA LEU A 237 0.61 30.30 7.37
C LEU A 237 -0.16 30.24 8.71
N PRO A 238 -0.87 31.32 9.10
CA PRO A 238 -1.81 31.29 10.20
C PRO A 238 -2.85 30.17 10.03
N ARG A 239 -3.33 29.60 11.14
CA ARG A 239 -4.32 28.50 11.10
C ARG A 239 -5.62 28.86 10.38
N SER A 240 -6.08 30.11 10.51
CA SER A 240 -7.24 30.61 9.76
C SER A 240 -7.04 30.48 8.25
N ASP A 241 -5.86 30.84 7.77
CA ASP A 241 -5.57 30.90 6.33
C ASP A 241 -5.33 29.48 5.79
N LEU A 242 -4.74 28.59 6.60
CA LEU A 242 -4.67 27.16 6.29
C LEU A 242 -6.06 26.52 6.22
N PHE A 243 -6.97 26.92 7.10
CA PHE A 243 -8.35 26.44 7.09
C PHE A 243 -9.07 26.90 5.82
N ASP A 244 -8.91 28.17 5.45
CA ASP A 244 -9.48 28.70 4.21
C ASP A 244 -8.97 27.92 2.99
N VAL A 245 -7.68 27.58 2.93
CA VAL A 245 -7.10 26.77 1.83
C VAL A 245 -7.63 25.33 1.84
N GLU A 246 -7.66 24.67 3.00
CA GLU A 246 -8.10 23.28 3.13
C GLU A 246 -9.58 23.11 2.82
N TYR A 247 -10.44 24.05 3.27
CA TYR A 247 -11.88 23.99 3.08
C TYR A 247 -12.38 24.75 1.85
N TRP A 248 -11.47 25.29 1.02
CA TRP A 248 -11.87 25.95 -0.22
C TRP A 248 -12.48 24.97 -1.21
N GLU A 249 -13.73 25.21 -1.62
CA GLU A 249 -14.47 24.32 -2.51
C GLU A 249 -13.73 24.01 -3.83
N LEU A 250 -13.03 24.99 -4.40
CA LEU A 250 -12.29 24.82 -5.66
C LEU A 250 -11.06 23.91 -5.50
N GLU A 251 -10.42 23.95 -4.33
CA GLU A 251 -9.30 23.06 -4.01
C GLU A 251 -9.79 21.65 -3.71
N GLN A 252 -10.86 21.52 -2.92
CA GLN A 252 -11.50 20.24 -2.64
C GLN A 252 -12.04 19.57 -3.90
N ALA A 253 -12.49 20.35 -4.90
CA ALA A 253 -12.89 19.82 -6.19
C ALA A 253 -11.76 19.10 -6.94
N LYS A 254 -10.48 19.46 -6.72
CA LYS A 254 -9.32 18.76 -7.31
C LYS A 254 -9.14 17.35 -6.75
N LEU A 255 -9.65 17.10 -5.54
CA LEU A 255 -9.51 15.83 -4.83
C LEU A 255 -10.65 14.85 -5.13
N LYS A 256 -11.81 15.36 -5.55
CA LYS A 256 -12.98 14.52 -5.85
C LYS A 256 -12.69 13.63 -7.05
N SER A 257 -12.65 12.32 -6.81
CA SER A 257 -12.70 11.30 -7.86
C SER A 257 -14.15 10.99 -8.22
N GLY A 258 -14.49 11.00 -9.50
CA GLY A 258 -15.79 10.50 -9.99
C GLY A 258 -15.84 8.97 -10.12
N ALA A 259 -14.75 8.26 -9.82
CA ALA A 259 -14.69 6.81 -9.93
C ALA A 259 -15.35 6.12 -8.73
N VAL A 260 -16.06 5.02 -9.00
CA VAL A 260 -16.59 4.15 -7.96
C VAL A 260 -15.43 3.40 -7.30
N ARG A 261 -15.43 3.37 -5.97
CA ARG A 261 -14.45 2.62 -5.17
C ARG A 261 -14.44 1.14 -5.57
N ALA A 262 -13.27 0.60 -5.90
CA ALA A 262 -13.12 -0.80 -6.21
C ALA A 262 -13.32 -1.67 -4.96
N GLU A 263 -13.77 -2.92 -5.12
CA GLU A 263 -14.16 -3.80 -4.01
C GLU A 263 -13.04 -4.00 -2.97
N PHE A 264 -11.79 -4.11 -3.42
CA PHE A 264 -10.62 -4.29 -2.55
C PHE A 264 -9.73 -3.05 -2.44
N GLU A 265 -10.24 -1.88 -2.84
CA GLU A 265 -9.51 -0.63 -2.63
C GLU A 265 -9.19 -0.45 -1.13
N GLY A 266 -7.92 -0.15 -0.84
CA GLY A 266 -7.41 -0.01 0.53
C GLY A 266 -7.21 -1.33 1.27
N LYS A 267 -7.46 -2.49 0.65
CA LYS A 267 -7.19 -3.81 1.24
C LYS A 267 -5.84 -4.38 0.82
N VAL A 268 -5.26 -5.23 1.65
CA VAL A 268 -3.96 -5.88 1.46
C VAL A 268 -4.13 -7.40 1.46
N ALA A 269 -3.59 -8.06 0.44
CA ALA A 269 -3.62 -9.51 0.30
C ALA A 269 -2.22 -10.11 0.26
N VAL A 270 -2.00 -11.20 1.00
CA VAL A 270 -0.85 -12.08 0.84
C VAL A 270 -1.21 -13.21 -0.12
N VAL A 271 -0.41 -13.43 -1.15
CA VAL A 271 -0.58 -14.54 -2.10
C VAL A 271 0.70 -15.37 -2.12
N THR A 272 0.60 -16.65 -1.74
CA THR A 272 1.74 -17.58 -1.80
C THR A 272 1.78 -18.37 -3.10
N GLY A 273 2.97 -18.71 -3.59
CA GLY A 273 3.12 -19.33 -4.90
C GLY A 273 2.76 -18.36 -6.03
N ALA A 274 3.06 -17.07 -5.83
CA ALA A 274 2.61 -15.97 -6.67
C ALA A 274 3.34 -15.87 -8.03
N ALA A 275 4.45 -16.58 -8.22
CA ALA A 275 5.27 -16.46 -9.42
C ALA A 275 4.64 -17.13 -10.65
N SER A 276 3.62 -17.99 -10.51
CA SER A 276 3.05 -18.68 -11.67
C SER A 276 1.63 -19.21 -11.45
N GLY A 277 0.99 -19.61 -12.56
CA GLY A 277 -0.26 -20.38 -12.55
C GLY A 277 -1.38 -19.70 -11.76
N ILE A 278 -2.02 -20.46 -10.86
CA ILE A 278 -3.13 -19.96 -10.03
C ILE A 278 -2.70 -18.77 -9.16
N GLY A 279 -1.50 -18.80 -8.58
CA GLY A 279 -1.04 -17.72 -7.70
C GLY A 279 -0.88 -16.41 -8.47
N GLU A 280 -0.22 -16.45 -9.62
CA GLU A 280 -0.09 -15.27 -10.50
C GLU A 280 -1.47 -14.76 -10.99
N ALA A 281 -2.38 -15.67 -11.34
CA ALA A 281 -3.75 -15.28 -11.70
C ALA A 281 -4.49 -14.60 -10.55
N CYS A 282 -4.32 -15.09 -9.31
CA CYS A 282 -4.86 -14.45 -8.11
C CYS A 282 -4.27 -13.05 -7.89
N VAL A 283 -2.96 -12.86 -8.06
CA VAL A 283 -2.33 -11.53 -7.98
C VAL A 283 -3.01 -10.58 -8.96
N ASN A 284 -3.11 -10.97 -10.24
CA ASN A 284 -3.69 -10.13 -11.28
C ASN A 284 -5.17 -9.81 -11.04
N GLU A 285 -5.97 -10.79 -10.63
CA GLU A 285 -7.39 -10.59 -10.33
C GLU A 285 -7.58 -9.64 -9.14
N LEU A 286 -6.87 -9.86 -8.03
CA LEU A 286 -7.01 -9.03 -6.83
C LEU A 286 -6.52 -7.59 -7.07
N VAL A 287 -5.43 -7.39 -7.83
CA VAL A 287 -4.99 -6.05 -8.26
C VAL A 287 -6.06 -5.37 -9.10
N SER A 288 -6.71 -6.09 -10.02
CA SER A 288 -7.76 -5.52 -10.87
C SER A 288 -8.98 -5.03 -10.06
N LEU A 289 -9.17 -5.58 -8.85
CA LEU A 289 -10.18 -5.19 -7.87
C LEU A 289 -9.69 -4.16 -6.85
N GLY A 290 -8.47 -3.64 -7.00
CA GLY A 290 -7.90 -2.54 -6.21
C GLY A 290 -7.09 -2.95 -4.98
N ALA A 291 -6.83 -4.24 -4.79
CA ALA A 291 -6.02 -4.72 -3.66
C ALA A 291 -4.53 -4.42 -3.84
N MET A 292 -3.84 -4.21 -2.72
CA MET A 292 -2.38 -4.25 -2.64
C MET A 292 -1.92 -5.66 -2.32
N ILE A 293 -0.86 -6.14 -2.98
CA ILE A 293 -0.48 -7.55 -2.93
C ILE A 293 0.93 -7.73 -2.37
N ILE A 294 1.06 -8.52 -1.32
CA ILE A 294 2.33 -9.10 -0.86
C ILE A 294 2.46 -10.44 -1.59
N ALA A 295 3.21 -10.45 -2.69
CA ALA A 295 3.39 -11.64 -3.52
C ALA A 295 4.59 -12.44 -3.00
N ILE A 296 4.35 -13.66 -2.54
CA ILE A 296 5.38 -14.54 -1.94
C ILE A 296 5.64 -15.73 -2.85
N ASP A 297 6.91 -15.96 -3.17
CA ASP A 297 7.37 -17.14 -3.91
C ASP A 297 8.86 -17.41 -3.63
N ILE A 298 9.30 -18.65 -3.89
CA ILE A 298 10.72 -19.05 -3.83
C ILE A 298 11.47 -18.71 -5.14
N ASP A 299 10.74 -18.36 -6.21
CA ASP A 299 11.35 -17.97 -7.47
C ASP A 299 12.17 -16.67 -7.32
N GLY A 300 13.50 -16.77 -7.52
CA GLY A 300 14.41 -15.63 -7.49
C GLY A 300 14.15 -14.57 -8.58
N GLN A 301 13.32 -14.87 -9.59
CA GLN A 301 12.91 -13.93 -10.64
C GLN A 301 11.59 -13.20 -10.33
N LEU A 302 10.95 -13.49 -9.19
CA LEU A 302 9.67 -12.90 -8.79
C LEU A 302 9.71 -11.36 -8.81
N ILE A 303 10.81 -10.76 -8.34
CA ILE A 303 10.98 -9.30 -8.28
C ILE A 303 10.90 -8.67 -9.68
N SER A 304 11.58 -9.26 -10.67
CA SER A 304 11.55 -8.77 -12.05
C SER A 304 10.23 -9.05 -12.79
N LYS A 305 9.37 -9.92 -12.22
CA LYS A 305 8.13 -10.34 -12.88
C LYS A 305 7.00 -9.33 -12.71
N PHE A 306 6.96 -8.60 -11.60
CA PHE A 306 5.89 -7.65 -11.31
C PHE A 306 6.41 -6.21 -11.37
N ASP A 307 6.23 -5.55 -12.52
CA ASP A 307 6.39 -4.10 -12.67
C ASP A 307 5.04 -3.39 -12.43
N ASN A 308 4.41 -3.71 -11.30
CA ASN A 308 3.16 -3.09 -10.89
C ASN A 308 3.31 -2.56 -9.46
N PRO A 309 3.13 -1.25 -9.22
CA PRO A 309 3.32 -0.65 -7.90
C PRO A 309 2.27 -1.11 -6.87
N SER A 310 1.25 -1.86 -7.29
CA SER A 310 0.28 -2.50 -6.40
C SER A 310 0.75 -3.86 -5.87
N VAL A 311 1.89 -4.36 -6.36
CA VAL A 311 2.46 -5.67 -6.01
C VAL A 311 3.84 -5.46 -5.40
N LEU A 312 4.01 -5.98 -4.19
CA LEU A 312 5.30 -6.09 -3.52
C LEU A 312 5.79 -7.55 -3.62
N PRO A 313 6.67 -7.86 -4.58
CA PRO A 313 7.26 -9.19 -4.69
C PRO A 313 8.29 -9.41 -3.58
N VAL A 314 8.15 -10.51 -2.84
CA VAL A 314 9.05 -10.90 -1.76
C VAL A 314 9.47 -12.36 -1.94
N HIS A 315 10.77 -12.59 -2.09
CA HIS A 315 11.31 -13.94 -2.09
C HIS A 315 11.15 -14.56 -0.70
N CYS A 316 10.50 -15.72 -0.61
CA CYS A 316 10.39 -16.47 0.63
C CYS A 316 10.08 -17.95 0.34
N ASP A 317 10.87 -18.83 0.95
CA ASP A 317 10.52 -20.23 1.11
C ASP A 317 9.47 -20.38 2.23
N VAL A 318 8.25 -20.76 1.85
CA VAL A 318 7.13 -20.95 2.79
C VAL A 318 7.31 -22.15 3.75
N THR A 319 8.32 -22.99 3.54
CA THR A 319 8.70 -24.03 4.51
C THR A 319 9.56 -23.47 5.65
N ASN A 320 10.16 -22.29 5.45
CA ASN A 320 10.99 -21.59 6.43
C ASN A 320 10.19 -20.53 7.21
N ALA A 321 10.07 -20.73 8.53
CA ALA A 321 9.31 -19.83 9.39
C ALA A 321 9.91 -18.42 9.50
N GLU A 322 11.24 -18.30 9.52
CA GLU A 322 11.93 -17.01 9.65
C GLU A 322 11.76 -16.17 8.38
N GLU A 323 11.81 -16.81 7.20
CA GLU A 323 11.56 -16.14 5.92
C GLU A 323 10.12 -15.67 5.79
N ILE A 324 9.14 -16.46 6.29
CA ILE A 324 7.74 -16.04 6.35
C ILE A 324 7.61 -14.77 7.20
N GLU A 325 8.15 -14.77 8.42
CA GLU A 325 8.04 -13.63 9.33
C GLU A 325 8.69 -12.37 8.73
N ALA A 326 9.87 -12.52 8.12
CA ALA A 326 10.54 -11.43 7.42
C ALA A 326 9.72 -10.90 6.24
N ALA A 327 9.12 -11.78 5.44
CA ALA A 327 8.31 -11.38 4.29
C ALA A 327 7.04 -10.63 4.69
N LEU A 328 6.35 -11.09 5.74
CA LEU A 328 5.18 -10.40 6.27
C LEU A 328 5.56 -9.04 6.86
N LYS A 329 6.67 -8.93 7.60
CA LYS A 329 7.16 -7.66 8.16
C LYS A 329 7.38 -6.61 7.07
N VAL A 330 8.06 -6.98 5.99
CA VAL A 330 8.29 -6.08 4.84
C VAL A 330 6.96 -5.63 4.22
N GLY A 331 6.02 -6.56 4.04
CA GLY A 331 4.69 -6.24 3.51
C GLY A 331 3.87 -5.30 4.41
N ILE A 332 3.91 -5.50 5.73
CA ILE A 332 3.21 -4.65 6.71
C ILE A 332 3.81 -3.25 6.77
N GLN A 333 5.14 -3.11 6.71
CA GLN A 333 5.77 -1.79 6.63
C GLN A 333 5.35 -1.03 5.37
N HIS A 334 5.16 -1.74 4.26
CA HIS A 334 4.87 -1.14 2.97
C HIS A 334 3.38 -0.81 2.76
N PHE A 335 2.46 -1.68 3.20
CA PHE A 335 1.02 -1.54 2.97
C PHE A 335 0.15 -1.44 4.23
N GLY A 336 0.72 -1.73 5.40
CA GLY A 336 0.13 -1.41 6.70
C GLY A 336 -0.67 -2.52 7.35
N GLY A 337 -0.85 -3.68 6.71
CA GLY A 337 -1.63 -4.78 7.29
C GLY A 337 -1.87 -5.94 6.33
N ILE A 338 -2.73 -6.87 6.75
CA ILE A 338 -3.15 -8.04 5.97
C ILE A 338 -4.65 -8.24 6.20
N ASP A 339 -5.42 -8.24 5.12
CA ASP A 339 -6.86 -8.51 5.16
C ASP A 339 -7.18 -9.87 4.52
N ILE A 340 -6.41 -10.27 3.51
CA ILE A 340 -6.66 -11.49 2.74
C ILE A 340 -5.40 -12.36 2.75
N LEU A 341 -5.55 -13.65 3.02
CA LEU A 341 -4.52 -14.66 2.79
C LEU A 341 -5.00 -15.66 1.72
N VAL A 342 -4.36 -15.63 0.56
CA VAL A 342 -4.50 -16.67 -0.47
C VAL A 342 -3.38 -17.68 -0.28
N SER A 343 -3.72 -18.77 0.40
CA SER A 343 -2.78 -19.87 0.70
C SER A 343 -2.76 -20.85 -0.46
N ASN A 344 -1.88 -20.61 -1.43
CA ASN A 344 -1.85 -21.30 -2.72
C ASN A 344 -0.58 -22.11 -2.99
N ALA A 345 0.58 -21.72 -2.46
CA ALA A 345 1.85 -22.39 -2.68
C ALA A 345 1.73 -23.93 -2.54
N GLY A 346 2.30 -24.65 -3.49
CA GLY A 346 2.25 -26.11 -3.51
C GLY A 346 2.68 -26.66 -4.85
N ASN A 347 3.06 -27.93 -4.86
CA ASN A 347 3.40 -28.64 -6.09
C ASN A 347 2.83 -30.06 -6.05
N PHE A 348 2.69 -30.66 -7.22
CA PHE A 348 2.43 -32.08 -7.32
C PHE A 348 3.79 -32.79 -7.52
N PRO A 349 4.28 -33.57 -6.54
CA PRO A 349 5.54 -34.30 -6.68
C PRO A 349 5.42 -35.41 -7.73
N ALA A 350 6.54 -36.07 -8.06
CA ALA A 350 6.51 -37.22 -8.95
C ALA A 350 5.53 -38.30 -8.43
N SER A 351 4.72 -38.83 -9.34
CA SER A 351 3.71 -39.86 -9.05
C SER A 351 4.39 -41.17 -8.62
N GLN A 352 4.10 -41.67 -7.41
CA GLN A 352 4.68 -42.89 -6.85
C GLN A 352 3.63 -43.76 -6.18
N ASN A 353 3.64 -45.06 -6.50
CA ASN A 353 2.84 -46.05 -5.78
C ASN A 353 3.35 -46.20 -4.34
N ILE A 354 2.49 -46.61 -3.42
CA ILE A 354 2.80 -46.70 -1.98
C ILE A 354 4.02 -47.58 -1.71
N GLU A 355 4.16 -48.71 -2.41
CA GLU A 355 5.30 -49.63 -2.22
C GLU A 355 6.66 -49.03 -2.62
N ALA A 356 6.65 -48.00 -3.47
CA ALA A 356 7.83 -47.33 -4.01
C ALA A 356 7.97 -45.89 -3.50
N MET A 357 7.11 -45.48 -2.55
CA MET A 357 7.16 -44.15 -1.96
C MET A 357 8.41 -44.02 -1.11
N ASP A 358 9.23 -43.03 -1.44
CA ASP A 358 10.40 -42.66 -0.65
C ASP A 358 10.01 -41.73 0.51
N ASP A 359 10.61 -41.93 1.67
CA ASP A 359 10.32 -41.12 2.87
C ASP A 359 10.61 -39.63 2.63
N SER A 360 11.67 -39.28 1.89
CA SER A 360 11.99 -37.88 1.61
C SER A 360 10.99 -37.21 0.67
N ASN A 361 10.46 -37.96 -0.32
CA ASN A 361 9.40 -37.46 -1.20
C ASN A 361 8.08 -37.28 -0.43
N TRP A 362 7.76 -38.21 0.47
CA TRP A 362 6.60 -38.10 1.35
C TRP A 362 6.70 -36.89 2.28
N GLU A 363 7.82 -36.75 3.00
CA GLU A 363 8.06 -35.69 3.96
C GLU A 363 8.09 -34.32 3.29
N SER A 364 8.83 -34.16 2.19
CA SER A 364 8.86 -32.89 1.45
C SER A 364 7.50 -32.50 0.88
N CYS A 365 6.70 -33.47 0.43
CA CYS A 365 5.36 -33.21 -0.06
C CYS A 365 4.43 -32.72 1.07
N LEU A 366 4.46 -33.36 2.24
CA LEU A 366 3.69 -32.91 3.41
C LEU A 366 4.18 -31.53 3.89
N GLU A 367 5.48 -31.34 3.93
CA GLU A 367 6.11 -30.11 4.39
C GLU A 367 5.66 -28.91 3.54
N LEU A 368 5.69 -29.04 2.21
CA LEU A 368 5.25 -28.00 1.30
C LEU A 368 3.72 -27.88 1.19
N ASN A 369 2.98 -28.99 1.05
CA ASN A 369 1.55 -28.93 0.72
C ASN A 369 0.61 -28.94 1.95
N LEU A 370 1.14 -29.04 3.17
CA LEU A 370 0.38 -29.01 4.42
C LEU A 370 1.04 -28.12 5.47
N SER A 371 2.27 -28.45 5.89
CA SER A 371 2.90 -27.75 7.01
C SER A 371 3.16 -26.28 6.71
N SER A 372 3.60 -25.94 5.50
CA SER A 372 3.83 -24.54 5.05
C SER A 372 2.56 -23.68 5.16
N HIS A 373 1.40 -24.22 4.77
CA HIS A 373 0.11 -23.52 4.82
C HIS A 373 -0.30 -23.20 6.26
N MET A 374 -0.03 -24.12 7.20
CA MET A 374 -0.22 -23.86 8.63
C MET A 374 0.72 -22.75 9.11
N ARG A 375 2.01 -22.78 8.73
CA ARG A 375 2.99 -21.77 9.14
C ARG A 375 2.62 -20.38 8.65
N ILE A 376 2.33 -20.21 7.36
CA ILE A 376 1.96 -18.90 6.79
C ILE A 376 0.64 -18.39 7.37
N MET A 377 -0.35 -19.28 7.58
CA MET A 377 -1.59 -18.91 8.24
C MET A 377 -1.32 -18.40 9.65
N ARG A 378 -0.62 -19.20 10.47
CA ARG A 378 -0.28 -18.84 11.86
C ARG A 378 0.46 -17.51 11.95
N ALA A 379 1.44 -17.29 11.08
CA ALA A 379 2.20 -16.04 11.05
C ALA A 379 1.34 -14.84 10.60
N SER A 380 0.32 -15.07 9.77
CA SER A 380 -0.60 -14.01 9.31
C SER A 380 -1.70 -13.68 10.32
N LEU A 381 -2.05 -14.59 11.23
CA LEU A 381 -3.19 -14.42 12.14
C LEU A 381 -3.16 -13.14 12.99
N PRO A 382 -2.03 -12.73 13.60
CA PRO A 382 -2.00 -11.49 14.39
C PRO A 382 -2.43 -10.26 13.59
N PHE A 383 -2.15 -10.25 12.28
CA PHE A 383 -2.46 -9.13 11.40
C PHE A 383 -3.85 -9.25 10.78
N LEU A 384 -4.28 -10.46 10.43
CA LEU A 384 -5.65 -10.73 9.96
C LEU A 384 -6.71 -10.35 11.00
N LYS A 385 -6.42 -10.53 12.29
CA LYS A 385 -7.34 -10.13 13.39
C LYS A 385 -7.64 -8.64 13.42
N GLU A 386 -6.70 -7.83 12.93
CA GLU A 386 -6.83 -6.36 12.83
C GLU A 386 -7.22 -5.92 11.40
N GLY A 387 -7.46 -6.86 10.49
CA GLY A 387 -7.78 -6.60 9.08
C GLY A 387 -9.22 -6.11 8.85
N PHE A 388 -9.49 -5.67 7.62
CA PHE A 388 -10.81 -5.29 7.14
C PHE A 388 -11.48 -6.44 6.38
N ASP A 389 -12.58 -6.95 6.94
CA ASP A 389 -13.32 -8.13 6.45
C ASP A 389 -12.40 -9.36 6.22
N PRO A 390 -11.64 -9.79 7.24
CA PRO A 390 -10.52 -10.69 7.03
C PRO A 390 -10.94 -12.05 6.47
N ALA A 391 -10.17 -12.53 5.49
CA ALA A 391 -10.47 -13.75 4.74
C ALA A 391 -9.23 -14.59 4.45
N VAL A 392 -9.37 -15.89 4.58
CA VAL A 392 -8.39 -16.88 4.19
C VAL A 392 -9.01 -17.77 3.13
N VAL A 393 -8.37 -17.84 1.96
CA VAL A 393 -8.77 -18.74 0.87
C VAL A 393 -7.65 -19.73 0.64
N ILE A 394 -7.95 -21.01 0.85
CA ILE A 394 -7.00 -22.11 0.68
C ILE A 394 -7.22 -22.76 -0.68
N VAL A 395 -6.16 -22.86 -1.48
CA VAL A 395 -6.19 -23.64 -2.72
C VAL A 395 -5.83 -25.08 -2.39
N ALA A 396 -6.87 -25.91 -2.22
CA ALA A 396 -6.75 -27.34 -1.98
C ALA A 396 -6.62 -28.08 -3.32
N SER A 397 -7.37 -29.18 -3.52
CA SER A 397 -7.32 -29.95 -4.76
C SER A 397 -8.54 -30.85 -4.90
N LYS A 398 -8.91 -31.16 -6.14
CA LYS A 398 -9.81 -32.27 -6.50
C LYS A 398 -9.35 -33.63 -5.98
N ASN A 399 -8.07 -33.82 -5.68
CA ASN A 399 -7.57 -35.08 -5.09
C ASN A 399 -8.17 -35.40 -3.72
N VAL A 400 -8.80 -34.42 -3.06
CA VAL A 400 -9.50 -34.63 -1.78
C VAL A 400 -10.75 -35.51 -1.98
N PRO A 401 -11.74 -35.12 -2.80
CA PRO A 401 -12.89 -35.98 -3.06
C PRO A 401 -12.61 -37.14 -4.04
N ALA A 402 -11.66 -36.99 -4.96
CA ALA A 402 -11.43 -37.99 -6.01
C ALA A 402 -9.93 -38.22 -6.31
N PRO A 403 -9.18 -38.90 -5.42
CA PRO A 403 -7.76 -39.20 -5.60
C PRO A 403 -7.50 -40.20 -6.73
N GLY A 404 -6.25 -40.32 -7.16
CA GLY A 404 -5.78 -41.29 -8.15
C GLY A 404 -4.57 -42.10 -7.68
N PRO A 405 -4.27 -43.24 -8.33
CA PRO A 405 -3.03 -43.98 -8.10
C PRO A 405 -1.80 -43.08 -8.22
N GLY A 406 -0.79 -43.33 -7.39
CA GLY A 406 0.45 -42.56 -7.41
C GLY A 406 0.45 -41.22 -6.68
N ALA A 407 -0.72 -40.79 -6.16
CA ALA A 407 -0.90 -39.46 -5.55
C ALA A 407 -0.97 -39.51 -4.01
N ALA A 408 -0.46 -40.56 -3.35
CA ALA A 408 -0.67 -40.79 -1.92
C ALA A 408 -0.19 -39.62 -1.05
N ALA A 409 1.05 -39.14 -1.25
CA ALA A 409 1.61 -38.02 -0.49
C ALA A 409 0.80 -36.74 -0.69
N TYR A 410 0.60 -36.34 -1.95
CA TYR A 410 -0.13 -35.12 -2.30
C TYR A 410 -1.60 -35.14 -1.85
N SER A 411 -2.30 -36.26 -2.05
CA SER A 411 -3.69 -36.41 -1.65
C SER A 411 -3.85 -36.38 -0.13
N SER A 412 -2.92 -37.02 0.60
CA SER A 412 -2.90 -36.96 2.07
C SER A 412 -2.64 -35.54 2.57
N ALA A 413 -1.67 -34.84 1.97
CA ALA A 413 -1.37 -33.44 2.30
C ALA A 413 -2.59 -32.54 2.07
N LYS A 414 -3.20 -32.59 0.87
CA LYS A 414 -4.37 -31.74 0.54
C LYS A 414 -5.63 -32.12 1.31
N ALA A 415 -5.82 -33.38 1.68
CA ALA A 415 -6.90 -33.80 2.57
C ALA A 415 -6.67 -33.26 3.99
N GLY A 416 -5.45 -33.37 4.52
CA GLY A 416 -5.05 -32.76 5.78
C GLY A 416 -5.24 -31.24 5.78
N LEU A 417 -4.86 -30.58 4.68
CA LEU A 417 -5.02 -29.14 4.50
C LEU A 417 -6.49 -28.73 4.49
N THR A 418 -7.35 -29.51 3.83
CA THR A 418 -8.80 -29.27 3.82
C THR A 418 -9.41 -29.46 5.21
N GLN A 419 -8.95 -30.45 5.97
CA GLN A 419 -9.40 -30.61 7.35
C GLN A 419 -8.90 -29.47 8.25
N MET A 420 -7.65 -29.04 8.07
CA MET A 420 -7.10 -27.87 8.76
C MET A 420 -7.91 -26.60 8.45
N ALA A 421 -8.33 -26.39 7.20
CA ALA A 421 -9.19 -25.27 6.81
C ALA A 421 -10.51 -25.24 7.61
N ARG A 422 -11.13 -26.41 7.82
CA ARG A 422 -12.36 -26.54 8.60
C ARG A 422 -12.13 -26.23 10.08
N VAL A 423 -11.02 -26.71 10.65
CA VAL A 423 -10.64 -26.39 12.03
C VAL A 423 -10.38 -24.88 12.17
N ALA A 424 -9.62 -24.28 11.26
CA ALA A 424 -9.36 -22.85 11.24
C ALA A 424 -10.65 -22.02 11.11
N ALA A 425 -11.63 -22.45 10.29
CA ALA A 425 -12.93 -21.78 10.22
C ALA A 425 -13.67 -21.76 11.57
N LEU A 426 -13.55 -22.84 12.37
CA LEU A 426 -14.16 -22.94 13.70
C LEU A 426 -13.41 -22.09 14.73
N GLU A 427 -12.08 -22.12 14.70
CA GLU A 427 -11.23 -21.40 15.66
C GLU A 427 -11.26 -19.88 15.43
N LEU A 428 -11.23 -19.45 14.18
CA LEU A 428 -11.03 -18.04 13.81
C LEU A 428 -12.35 -17.29 13.57
N GLY A 429 -13.48 -17.99 13.53
CA GLY A 429 -14.79 -17.37 13.32
C GLY A 429 -15.17 -16.35 14.41
N ALA A 430 -14.71 -16.55 15.65
CA ALA A 430 -14.92 -15.59 16.74
C ALA A 430 -14.15 -14.28 16.55
N ASP A 431 -13.03 -14.31 15.82
CA ASP A 431 -12.26 -13.14 15.41
C ASP A 431 -12.81 -12.52 14.10
N GLY A 432 -13.92 -13.05 13.55
CA GLY A 432 -14.51 -12.58 12.29
C GLY A 432 -13.76 -13.01 11.02
N ILE A 433 -12.73 -13.86 11.14
CA ILE A 433 -11.92 -14.32 9.99
C ILE A 433 -12.65 -15.47 9.29
N ARG A 434 -12.95 -15.30 8.01
CA ARG A 434 -13.58 -16.33 7.18
C ARG A 434 -12.52 -17.23 6.59
N VAL A 435 -12.72 -18.55 6.62
CA VAL A 435 -11.79 -19.52 6.03
C VAL A 435 -12.54 -20.44 5.08
N ASN A 436 -12.23 -20.39 3.79
CA ASN A 436 -12.86 -21.22 2.77
C ASN A 436 -11.80 -21.93 1.91
N ALA A 437 -12.17 -23.03 1.28
CA ALA A 437 -11.28 -23.83 0.44
C ALA A 437 -11.82 -23.99 -0.99
N LEU A 438 -10.91 -23.92 -1.96
CA LEU A 438 -11.17 -24.25 -3.35
C LEU A 438 -10.59 -25.61 -3.69
N HIS A 439 -11.28 -26.36 -4.55
CA HIS A 439 -10.81 -27.65 -5.08
C HIS A 439 -10.67 -27.59 -6.60
N PRO A 440 -9.61 -26.95 -7.14
CA PRO A 440 -9.37 -26.95 -8.56
C PRO A 440 -9.06 -28.36 -9.09
N ASN A 441 -9.43 -28.59 -10.34
CA ASN A 441 -9.03 -29.76 -11.12
C ASN A 441 -8.54 -29.29 -12.48
N ALA A 442 -7.52 -29.95 -13.01
CA ALA A 442 -7.18 -29.84 -14.44
C ALA A 442 -7.02 -28.38 -14.93
N VAL A 443 -6.25 -27.58 -14.18
CA VAL A 443 -5.97 -26.18 -14.51
C VAL A 443 -4.80 -26.11 -15.49
N TYR A 444 -5.11 -26.09 -16.78
CA TYR A 444 -4.16 -26.44 -17.86
C TYR A 444 -3.10 -25.38 -18.19
N ASP A 445 -3.27 -24.15 -17.74
CA ASP A 445 -2.31 -23.05 -17.92
C ASP A 445 -1.30 -22.94 -16.76
N THR A 446 -1.07 -24.04 -16.04
CA THR A 446 -0.06 -24.15 -14.97
C THR A 446 1.14 -24.96 -15.44
N ALA A 447 2.31 -24.71 -14.85
CA ALA A 447 3.59 -25.33 -15.25
C ALA A 447 3.61 -26.88 -15.17
N ILE A 448 2.62 -27.49 -14.52
CA ILE A 448 2.46 -28.95 -14.41
C ILE A 448 2.03 -29.56 -15.77
N TRP A 449 1.37 -28.80 -16.64
CA TRP A 449 0.81 -29.30 -17.90
C TRP A 449 1.69 -28.95 -19.10
N THR A 450 2.80 -29.68 -19.26
CA THR A 450 3.57 -29.62 -20.51
C THR A 450 2.86 -30.38 -21.63
N ASP A 451 3.24 -30.11 -22.88
CA ASP A 451 2.69 -30.81 -24.04
C ASP A 451 2.91 -32.33 -23.93
N GLU A 452 4.06 -32.77 -23.38
CA GLU A 452 4.35 -34.19 -23.14
C GLU A 452 3.42 -34.79 -22.08
N VAL A 453 3.17 -34.09 -20.98
CA VAL A 453 2.27 -34.55 -19.92
C VAL A 453 0.84 -34.65 -20.45
N LEU A 454 0.39 -33.67 -21.21
CA LEU A 454 -0.93 -33.66 -21.83
C LEU A 454 -1.10 -34.81 -22.81
N ALA A 455 -0.12 -35.02 -23.70
CA ALA A 455 -0.13 -36.12 -24.66
C ALA A 455 -0.17 -37.49 -23.95
N ALA A 456 0.71 -37.70 -22.96
CA ALA A 456 0.75 -38.95 -22.20
C ALA A 456 -0.54 -39.21 -21.43
N ARG A 457 -1.18 -38.18 -20.86
CA ARG A 457 -2.47 -38.33 -20.16
C ARG A 457 -3.59 -38.64 -21.14
N ALA A 458 -3.69 -37.91 -22.26
CA ALA A 458 -4.70 -38.15 -23.28
C ALA A 458 -4.61 -39.56 -23.87
N GLU A 459 -3.38 -40.04 -24.14
CA GLU A 459 -3.11 -41.40 -24.62
C GLU A 459 -3.60 -42.47 -23.62
N ASN A 460 -3.35 -42.28 -22.31
CA ASN A 460 -3.84 -43.20 -21.27
C ASN A 460 -5.37 -43.34 -21.24
N TYR A 461 -6.10 -42.31 -21.67
CA TYR A 461 -7.56 -42.32 -21.79
C TYR A 461 -8.05 -42.64 -23.21
N ALA A 462 -7.15 -42.91 -24.16
CA ALA A 462 -7.45 -43.16 -25.56
C ALA A 462 -8.30 -42.05 -26.23
N ILE A 463 -8.02 -40.80 -25.90
CA ILE A 463 -8.70 -39.61 -26.44
C ILE A 463 -7.68 -38.57 -26.93
N SER A 464 -8.15 -37.55 -27.65
CA SER A 464 -7.29 -36.42 -28.05
C SER A 464 -6.93 -35.54 -26.85
N VAL A 465 -5.89 -34.71 -26.98
CA VAL A 465 -5.54 -33.73 -25.93
C VAL A 465 -6.67 -32.72 -25.73
N GLU A 466 -7.35 -32.30 -26.80
CA GLU A 466 -8.49 -31.38 -26.75
C GLU A 466 -9.69 -32.00 -26.00
N ASP A 467 -10.02 -33.26 -26.31
CA ASP A 467 -11.05 -34.01 -25.59
C ASP A 467 -10.66 -34.25 -24.12
N TYR A 468 -9.36 -34.48 -23.85
CA TYR A 468 -8.87 -34.62 -22.48
C TYR A 468 -9.00 -33.31 -21.69
N LYS A 469 -8.68 -32.17 -22.31
CA LYS A 469 -8.81 -30.85 -21.69
C LYS A 469 -10.25 -30.46 -21.36
N THR A 470 -11.20 -31.04 -22.07
CA THR A 470 -12.65 -30.82 -21.86
C THR A 470 -13.33 -32.05 -21.25
N SER A 471 -12.57 -32.96 -20.64
CA SER A 471 -13.09 -34.18 -20.01
C SER A 471 -13.70 -33.92 -18.63
N ASN A 472 -14.68 -33.01 -18.60
CA ASN A 472 -15.57 -32.72 -17.49
C ASN A 472 -17.01 -32.66 -18.00
N VAL A 473 -17.96 -32.48 -17.09
CA VAL A 473 -19.41 -32.50 -17.39
C VAL A 473 -19.82 -31.34 -18.29
N LEU A 474 -19.22 -30.16 -18.09
CA LEU A 474 -19.51 -28.96 -18.86
C LEU A 474 -18.81 -28.90 -20.22
N LYS A 475 -17.89 -29.83 -20.52
CA LYS A 475 -17.11 -29.87 -21.77
C LYS A 475 -16.34 -28.57 -22.04
N THR A 476 -15.70 -28.02 -21.00
CA THR A 476 -14.94 -26.77 -21.07
C THR A 476 -13.54 -26.93 -20.50
N GLU A 477 -12.60 -26.08 -20.91
CA GLU A 477 -11.33 -25.97 -20.18
C GLU A 477 -11.51 -25.18 -18.87
N VAL A 478 -10.69 -25.49 -17.88
CA VAL A 478 -10.59 -24.75 -16.61
C VAL A 478 -9.21 -24.08 -16.57
N SER A 479 -9.20 -22.78 -16.30
CA SER A 479 -7.98 -21.96 -16.28
C SER A 479 -7.67 -21.41 -14.88
N SER A 480 -6.43 -20.95 -14.69
CA SER A 480 -5.97 -20.29 -13.47
C SER A 480 -6.84 -19.07 -13.13
N LYS A 481 -7.34 -18.36 -14.16
CA LYS A 481 -8.24 -17.21 -14.02
C LYS A 481 -9.59 -17.59 -13.43
N ASP A 482 -10.11 -18.78 -13.73
CA ASP A 482 -11.37 -19.25 -13.16
C ASP A 482 -11.22 -19.53 -11.66
N VAL A 483 -10.08 -20.07 -11.25
CA VAL A 483 -9.73 -20.23 -9.83
C VAL A 483 -9.55 -18.88 -9.15
N ALA A 484 -8.84 -17.94 -9.79
CA ALA A 484 -8.60 -16.60 -9.25
C ALA A 484 -9.91 -15.81 -9.00
N ARG A 485 -10.88 -15.90 -9.92
CA ARG A 485 -12.22 -15.31 -9.72
C ARG A 485 -12.95 -15.92 -8.52
N ALA A 486 -12.84 -17.24 -8.33
CA ALA A 486 -13.42 -17.90 -7.16
C ALA A 486 -12.70 -17.49 -5.86
N VAL A 487 -11.39 -17.27 -5.91
CA VAL A 487 -10.62 -16.71 -4.79
C VAL A 487 -11.14 -15.31 -4.44
N ALA A 488 -11.26 -14.42 -5.43
CA ALA A 488 -11.79 -13.08 -5.23
C ALA A 488 -13.21 -13.11 -4.64
N LEU A 489 -14.08 -14.00 -5.13
CA LEU A 489 -15.44 -14.15 -4.61
C LEU A 489 -15.46 -14.58 -3.13
N PHE A 490 -14.61 -15.53 -2.72
CA PHE A 490 -14.52 -15.95 -1.32
C PHE A 490 -13.80 -14.92 -0.44
N ALA A 491 -12.82 -14.20 -0.98
CA ALA A 491 -12.13 -13.13 -0.26
C ALA A 491 -13.02 -11.90 -0.07
N GLY A 492 -13.91 -11.62 -1.02
CA GLY A 492 -14.73 -10.41 -1.03
C GLY A 492 -16.01 -10.48 -0.22
N ASN A 493 -16.81 -9.43 -0.38
CA ASN A 493 -17.97 -9.17 0.48
C ASN A 493 -19.24 -9.85 -0.04
N SER A 494 -19.21 -10.37 -1.27
CA SER A 494 -20.32 -11.14 -1.85
C SER A 494 -20.66 -12.42 -1.07
N LEU A 495 -19.69 -12.98 -0.35
CA LEU A 495 -19.82 -14.18 0.50
C LEU A 495 -19.37 -13.91 1.94
N ASP A 496 -19.66 -12.72 2.47
CA ASP A 496 -19.28 -12.27 3.82
C ASP A 496 -19.90 -13.11 4.95
N LYS A 497 -20.96 -13.88 4.69
CA LYS A 497 -21.57 -14.83 5.65
C LYS A 497 -21.16 -16.29 5.42
N THR A 498 -20.13 -16.54 4.61
CA THR A 498 -19.65 -17.89 4.28
C THR A 498 -18.28 -18.18 4.89
N THR A 499 -18.21 -19.22 5.72
CA THR A 499 -16.95 -19.77 6.27
C THR A 499 -17.04 -21.30 6.37
N GLY A 500 -15.92 -22.00 6.29
CA GLY A 500 -15.84 -23.46 6.25
C GLY A 500 -16.32 -24.09 4.94
N SER A 501 -16.61 -23.27 3.91
CA SER A 501 -17.12 -23.74 2.63
C SER A 501 -16.02 -24.33 1.76
N GLN A 502 -16.41 -25.27 0.91
CA GLN A 502 -15.56 -25.95 -0.05
C GLN A 502 -16.20 -25.85 -1.44
N LEU A 503 -15.46 -25.33 -2.41
CA LEU A 503 -15.97 -25.11 -3.77
C LEU A 503 -15.07 -25.79 -4.81
N PRO A 504 -15.59 -26.79 -5.55
CA PRO A 504 -14.93 -27.30 -6.74
C PRO A 504 -14.85 -26.25 -7.85
N VAL A 505 -13.70 -26.17 -8.52
CA VAL A 505 -13.50 -25.39 -9.75
C VAL A 505 -12.93 -26.36 -10.79
N ASP A 506 -13.82 -27.12 -11.43
CA ASP A 506 -13.43 -28.32 -12.20
C ASP A 506 -14.29 -28.63 -13.44
N GLY A 507 -15.24 -27.76 -13.80
CA GLY A 507 -16.19 -28.01 -14.89
C GLY A 507 -17.15 -29.19 -14.65
N GLY A 508 -17.23 -29.68 -13.41
CA GLY A 508 -17.94 -30.90 -13.02
C GLY A 508 -17.10 -32.15 -13.26
N ASN A 509 -16.46 -32.68 -12.20
CA ASN A 509 -15.80 -33.97 -12.25
C ASN A 509 -16.77 -35.12 -11.93
N GLU A 510 -16.96 -36.08 -12.84
CA GLU A 510 -17.88 -37.22 -12.66
C GLU A 510 -17.59 -38.08 -11.43
N ARG A 511 -16.38 -38.03 -10.87
CA ARG A 511 -16.03 -38.79 -9.66
C ARG A 511 -16.39 -38.05 -8.35
N VAL A 512 -16.84 -36.81 -8.45
CA VAL A 512 -17.09 -35.91 -7.30
C VAL A 512 -18.57 -35.51 -7.20
N ILE A 513 -19.25 -35.33 -8.34
CA ILE A 513 -20.65 -34.88 -8.40
C ILE A 513 -21.68 -35.93 -7.96
#